data_AF-A9KJQ8-F1
#
_entry.id   AF-A9KJQ8-F1
#
_cell.length_a   1.000
_cell.length_b   1.000
_cell.length_c   1.000
_cell.angle_alpha   90.00
_cell.angle_beta   90.00
_cell.angle_gamma   90.00
#
_symmetry.space_group_name_H-M   'P 1'
#
loop_
_entity.id
_entity.type
_entity.pdbx_description
1 polymer ?
#
loop_
_entity_poly.entity_id
_entity_poly.type
_entity_poly.pdbx_seq_one_letter_code
_entity_poly.pdbx_strand_id
1 'polypeptide(L)'
;MKIEIKLVDTTDGFMIKNMYPLYLHDLAGIHGTLPNEFGIFEEEPIRTLIEQYDIQQVWFENSNLLYPYLILVDHIPAGFCLVGSGKYVPKEVDYYVYETFFLSPFRGKSISYRAMLEIFKNHHGKWMLLTHSTENNVRAKAFWHKTIGQYTNNKYTTEEKIIDGMPKLVFRFENLCKDSFTV
;
A
#
# COMPACT_ATOMS: atom_id res chain seq x y z
N MET A 1 11.04 14.77 13.79
CA MET A 1 10.30 14.11 12.71
C MET A 1 9.04 13.49 13.29
N LYS A 2 7.92 14.19 13.09
CA LYS A 2 6.58 13.76 13.44
C LYS A 2 5.98 13.00 12.25
N ILE A 3 5.46 11.80 12.48
CA ILE A 3 4.76 11.00 11.46
C ILE A 3 3.27 11.07 11.80
N GLU A 4 2.46 11.45 10.83
CA GLU A 4 1.00 11.51 10.96
C GLU A 4 0.36 10.64 9.88
N ILE A 5 -0.71 9.94 10.24
CA ILE A 5 -1.44 9.08 9.33
C ILE A 5 -2.88 9.52 9.35
N LYS A 6 -3.42 9.84 8.18
CA LYS A 6 -4.75 10.41 8.02
C LYS A 6 -5.52 9.61 6.98
N LEU A 7 -6.73 9.17 7.33
CA LEU A 7 -7.72 8.77 6.33
C LEU A 7 -8.17 10.02 5.59
N VAL A 8 -8.09 9.98 4.26
CA VAL A 8 -8.50 11.11 3.42
C VAL A 8 -9.79 10.79 2.67
N ASP A 9 -10.62 11.81 2.49
CA ASP A 9 -11.82 11.75 1.65
C ASP A 9 -11.57 12.46 0.33
N THR A 10 -12.64 12.80 -0.39
CA THR A 10 -12.57 13.53 -1.66
C THR A 10 -11.96 14.93 -1.55
N THR A 11 -11.95 15.54 -0.36
CA THR A 11 -11.37 16.87 -0.11
C THR A 11 -9.85 16.83 -0.18
N ASP A 12 -9.25 15.80 0.43
CA ASP A 12 -7.80 15.66 0.60
C ASP A 12 -7.18 14.59 -0.32
N GLY A 13 -8.01 13.79 -0.99
CA GLY A 13 -7.58 12.66 -1.82
C GLY A 13 -6.66 13.05 -2.98
N PHE A 14 -6.74 14.31 -3.44
CA PHE A 14 -5.84 14.84 -4.47
C PHE A 14 -4.35 14.70 -4.08
N MET A 15 -4.01 14.72 -2.79
CA MET A 15 -2.61 14.54 -2.35
C MET A 15 -2.09 13.14 -2.65
N ILE A 16 -2.93 12.10 -2.53
CA ILE A 16 -2.58 10.74 -2.95
C ILE A 16 -2.50 10.67 -4.48
N LYS A 17 -3.49 11.26 -5.18
CA LYS A 17 -3.51 11.30 -6.65
C LYS A 17 -2.26 11.98 -7.24
N ASN A 18 -1.74 13.03 -6.60
CA ASN A 18 -0.48 13.68 -6.99
C ASN A 18 0.73 12.73 -6.94
N MET A 19 0.73 11.77 -6.02
CA MET A 19 1.82 10.81 -5.82
C MET A 19 1.64 9.52 -6.63
N TYR A 20 0.44 9.22 -7.10
CA TYR A 20 0.11 7.98 -7.80
C TYR A 20 0.94 7.74 -9.07
N PRO A 21 1.16 8.74 -9.96
CA PRO A 21 2.02 8.54 -11.13
C PRO A 21 3.47 8.20 -10.75
N LEU A 22 3.95 8.71 -9.62
CA LEU A 22 5.30 8.43 -9.11
C LEU A 22 5.41 7.01 -8.54
N TYR A 23 4.33 6.50 -7.95
CA TYR A 23 4.21 5.10 -7.54
C TYR A 23 4.30 4.17 -8.75
N LEU A 24 3.51 4.43 -9.79
CA LEU A 24 3.54 3.61 -11.01
C LEU A 24 4.89 3.67 -11.73
N HIS A 25 5.52 4.84 -11.78
CA HIS A 25 6.88 4.98 -12.28
C HIS A 25 7.89 4.16 -11.46
N ASP A 26 7.78 4.13 -10.13
CA ASP A 26 8.66 3.33 -9.26
C ASP A 26 8.46 1.83 -9.49
N LEU A 27 7.21 1.37 -9.66
CA LEU A 27 6.89 -0.01 -10.05
C LEU A 27 7.42 -0.38 -11.44
N ALA A 28 7.29 0.55 -12.41
CA ALA A 28 7.81 0.36 -13.76
C ALA A 28 9.32 0.10 -13.75
N GLY A 29 10.08 0.75 -12.86
CA GLY A 29 11.50 0.44 -12.66
C GLY A 29 11.79 -0.98 -12.17
N ILE A 30 10.84 -1.63 -11.48
CA ILE A 30 10.96 -3.01 -10.99
C ILE A 30 10.53 -4.02 -12.06
N HIS A 31 9.47 -3.70 -12.82
CA HIS A 31 8.83 -4.61 -13.77
C HIS A 31 9.34 -4.45 -15.21
N GLY A 32 10.04 -3.36 -15.51
CA GLY A 32 10.41 -3.00 -16.89
C GLY A 32 9.23 -2.52 -17.73
N THR A 33 8.13 -2.12 -17.09
CA THR A 33 6.94 -1.59 -17.77
C THR A 33 7.29 -0.28 -18.46
N LEU A 34 6.92 -0.15 -19.73
CA LEU A 34 7.04 1.11 -20.46
C LEU A 34 5.77 1.96 -20.24
N PRO A 35 5.88 3.30 -20.25
CA PRO A 35 4.69 4.13 -20.29
C PRO A 35 3.94 3.94 -21.62
N ASN A 36 2.67 4.33 -21.65
CA ASN A 36 1.89 4.40 -22.87
C ASN A 36 2.45 5.46 -23.85
N GLU A 37 1.83 5.59 -25.02
CA GLU A 37 2.28 6.50 -26.10
C GLU A 37 2.33 7.99 -25.69
N PHE A 38 1.67 8.36 -24.58
CA PHE A 38 1.65 9.72 -24.03
C PHE A 38 2.64 9.92 -22.87
N GLY A 39 3.43 8.89 -22.52
CA GLY A 39 4.37 8.96 -21.40
C GLY A 39 3.74 8.73 -20.01
N ILE A 40 2.51 8.21 -19.95
CA ILE A 40 1.81 7.89 -18.70
C ILE A 40 1.96 6.39 -18.41
N PHE A 41 2.34 6.05 -17.18
CA PHE A 41 2.36 4.67 -16.72
C PHE A 41 0.93 4.24 -16.38
N GLU A 42 0.20 3.74 -17.36
CA GLU A 42 -1.13 3.16 -17.21
C GLU A 42 -1.35 2.16 -18.36
N GLU A 43 -2.15 1.12 -18.13
CA GLU A 43 -2.43 0.12 -19.17
C GLU A 43 -3.40 0.66 -20.23
N GLU A 44 -4.40 1.43 -19.80
CA GLU A 44 -5.39 2.04 -20.68
C GLU A 44 -4.81 3.26 -21.44
N PRO A 45 -5.37 3.64 -22.60
CA PRO A 45 -4.92 4.78 -23.41
C PRO A 45 -5.32 6.12 -22.76
N ILE A 46 -4.76 6.39 -21.58
CA ILE A 46 -4.87 7.61 -20.81
C ILE A 46 -3.92 8.66 -21.39
N ARG A 47 -4.47 9.80 -21.80
CA ARG A 47 -3.74 10.89 -22.47
C ARG A 47 -3.17 11.91 -21.49
N THR A 48 -3.82 12.09 -20.34
CA THR A 48 -3.43 13.10 -19.36
C THR A 48 -3.47 12.54 -17.93
N LEU A 49 -2.70 13.14 -17.02
CA LEU A 49 -2.78 12.77 -15.60
C LEU A 49 -4.16 13.08 -15.00
N ILE A 50 -4.90 14.05 -15.56
CA ILE A 50 -6.29 14.33 -15.14
C ILE A 50 -7.17 13.12 -15.40
N GLU A 51 -7.02 12.46 -16.55
CA GLU A 51 -7.75 11.22 -16.84
C GLU A 51 -7.32 10.07 -15.90
N GLN A 52 -6.04 9.97 -15.53
CA GLN A 52 -5.58 9.00 -14.52
C GLN A 52 -6.17 9.26 -13.13
N TYR A 53 -6.45 10.52 -12.77
CA TYR A 53 -7.00 10.88 -11.47
C TYR A 53 -8.37 10.26 -11.23
N ASP A 54 -9.17 10.06 -12.28
CA ASP A 54 -10.52 9.53 -12.17
C ASP A 54 -10.53 8.03 -11.83
N ILE A 55 -9.48 7.29 -12.24
CA ILE A 55 -9.32 5.85 -11.91
C ILE A 55 -9.28 5.65 -10.39
N GLN A 56 -8.61 6.55 -9.67
CA GLN A 56 -8.44 6.45 -8.21
C GLN A 56 -9.64 6.94 -7.42
N GLN A 57 -10.66 7.48 -8.07
CA GLN A 57 -11.79 8.14 -7.41
C GLN A 57 -12.54 7.19 -6.46
N VAL A 58 -12.64 5.90 -6.81
CA VAL A 58 -13.34 4.88 -6.02
C VAL A 58 -12.85 4.79 -4.56
N TRP A 59 -11.56 5.03 -4.33
CA TRP A 59 -10.93 4.97 -3.00
C TRP A 59 -11.47 6.03 -2.04
N PHE A 60 -11.97 7.15 -2.56
CA PHE A 60 -12.43 8.29 -1.76
C PHE A 60 -13.96 8.34 -1.62
N GLU A 61 -14.69 7.45 -2.30
CA GLU A 61 -16.15 7.42 -2.33
C GLU A 61 -16.76 6.30 -1.47
N ASN A 62 -15.94 5.37 -0.98
CA ASN A 62 -16.38 4.18 -0.25
C ASN A 62 -15.79 4.12 1.16
N SER A 63 -15.96 5.19 1.96
CA SER A 63 -15.26 5.46 3.23
C SER A 63 -15.42 4.44 4.36
N ASN A 64 -16.30 3.43 4.20
CA ASN A 64 -16.50 2.35 5.18
C ASN A 64 -15.87 1.01 4.77
N LEU A 65 -15.32 0.95 3.56
CA LEU A 65 -14.76 -0.27 2.98
C LEU A 65 -13.41 -0.06 2.32
N LEU A 66 -13.11 1.18 1.90
CA LEU A 66 -11.84 1.57 1.32
C LEU A 66 -11.25 2.68 2.19
N TYR A 67 -10.00 2.49 2.58
CA TYR A 67 -9.28 3.28 3.56
C TYR A 67 -8.00 3.84 2.93
N PRO A 68 -8.08 4.99 2.24
CA PRO A 68 -6.92 5.65 1.66
C PRO A 68 -6.17 6.42 2.75
N TYR A 69 -5.06 5.85 3.22
CA TYR A 69 -4.20 6.48 4.20
C TYR A 69 -3.18 7.40 3.54
N LEU A 70 -3.25 8.69 3.85
CA LEU A 70 -2.20 9.66 3.58
C LEU A 70 -1.18 9.64 4.73
N ILE A 71 0.10 9.56 4.38
CA ILE A 71 1.20 9.54 5.36
C ILE A 71 1.95 10.85 5.24
N LEU A 72 2.02 11.58 6.35
CA LEU A 72 2.65 12.89 6.46
C LEU A 72 3.89 12.79 7.35
N VAL A 73 4.93 13.52 6.98
CA VAL A 73 6.16 13.68 7.78
C VAL A 73 6.40 15.16 7.96
N ASP A 74 6.35 15.63 9.20
CA ASP A 74 6.45 17.05 9.53
C ASP A 74 5.49 17.90 8.66
N HIS A 75 4.24 17.42 8.54
CA HIS A 75 3.15 17.99 7.73
C HIS A 75 3.32 17.94 6.20
N ILE A 76 4.36 17.29 5.68
CA ILE A 76 4.60 17.13 4.24
C ILE A 76 4.12 15.75 3.78
N PRO A 77 3.35 15.62 2.66
CA PRO A 77 3.01 14.32 2.07
C PRO A 77 4.26 13.50 1.78
N ALA A 78 4.37 12.36 2.45
CA ALA A 78 5.53 11.47 2.37
C ALA A 78 5.22 10.17 1.62
N GLY A 79 3.95 9.78 1.56
CA GLY A 79 3.51 8.55 0.94
C GLY A 79 2.04 8.27 1.22
N PHE A 80 1.60 7.08 0.80
CA PHE A 80 0.25 6.62 1.01
C PHE A 80 0.20 5.09 1.20
N CYS A 81 -0.91 4.61 1.76
CA CYS A 81 -1.26 3.20 1.84
C CYS A 81 -2.75 3.04 1.56
N LEU A 82 -3.11 2.15 0.64
CA LEU A 82 -4.50 1.88 0.28
C LEU A 82 -4.92 0.54 0.88
N VAL A 83 -5.93 0.57 1.77
CA VAL A 83 -6.44 -0.63 2.46
C VAL A 83 -7.90 -0.86 2.10
N GLY A 84 -8.25 -2.07 1.66
CA GLY A 84 -9.63 -2.47 1.39
C GLY A 84 -10.19 -3.43 2.45
N SER A 85 -11.51 -3.53 2.53
CA SER A 85 -12.25 -4.50 3.34
C SER A 85 -13.58 -4.92 2.70
N GLY A 86 -14.25 -5.90 3.31
CA GLY A 86 -15.60 -6.35 2.92
C GLY A 86 -15.67 -6.88 1.48
N LYS A 87 -16.48 -6.25 0.62
CA LYS A 87 -16.63 -6.70 -0.78
C LYS A 87 -15.37 -6.48 -1.64
N TYR A 88 -14.42 -5.68 -1.17
CA TYR A 88 -13.17 -5.37 -1.86
C TYR A 88 -12.01 -6.23 -1.38
N VAL A 89 -12.26 -7.37 -0.74
CA VAL A 89 -11.18 -8.28 -0.33
C VAL A 89 -11.55 -9.73 -0.64
N PRO A 90 -10.55 -10.63 -0.77
CA PRO A 90 -10.83 -12.06 -0.93
C PRO A 90 -11.67 -12.60 0.22
N LYS A 91 -12.36 -13.72 -0.02
CA LYS A 91 -13.06 -14.45 1.04
C LYS A 91 -12.10 -14.78 2.19
N GLU A 92 -12.61 -14.68 3.42
CA GLU A 92 -11.86 -14.96 4.66
C GLU A 92 -10.72 -13.98 4.98
N VAL A 93 -10.64 -12.86 4.25
CA VAL A 93 -9.78 -11.71 4.56
C VAL A 93 -10.68 -10.59 5.07
N ASP A 94 -10.29 -9.94 6.17
CA ASP A 94 -11.01 -8.77 6.68
C ASP A 94 -10.43 -7.48 6.10
N TYR A 95 -9.09 -7.40 5.99
CA TYR A 95 -8.37 -6.24 5.48
C TYR A 95 -7.26 -6.64 4.50
N TYR A 96 -7.12 -5.88 3.43
CA TYR A 96 -6.13 -6.11 2.39
C TYR A 96 -5.34 -4.84 2.09
N VAL A 97 -4.02 -4.90 2.16
CA VAL A 97 -3.16 -3.80 1.69
C VAL A 97 -3.01 -3.92 0.17
N TYR A 98 -3.63 -3.01 -0.56
CA TYR A 98 -3.56 -2.94 -2.01
C TYR A 98 -2.25 -2.35 -2.47
N GLU A 99 -1.93 -1.16 -1.96
CA GLU A 99 -0.80 -0.38 -2.44
C GLU A 99 -0.13 0.34 -1.29
N THR A 100 1.18 0.49 -1.38
CA THR A 100 1.98 1.21 -0.41
C THR A 100 3.12 1.90 -1.13
N PHE A 101 3.22 3.21 -0.97
CA PHE A 101 4.23 4.01 -1.62
C PHE A 101 4.79 5.08 -0.70
N PHE A 102 6.09 5.33 -0.83
CA PHE A 102 6.79 6.42 -0.15
C PHE A 102 7.66 7.15 -1.15
N LEU A 103 7.64 8.47 -1.13
CA LEU A 103 8.53 9.29 -1.93
C LEU A 103 9.99 9.07 -1.51
N SER A 104 10.91 9.12 -2.47
CA SER A 104 12.33 8.80 -2.26
C SER A 104 13.00 9.55 -1.09
N PRO A 105 12.71 10.83 -0.78
CA PRO A 105 13.35 11.54 0.34
C PRO A 105 12.99 10.99 1.73
N PHE A 106 11.90 10.23 1.84
CA PHE A 106 11.39 9.65 3.09
C PHE A 106 11.74 8.16 3.26
N ARG A 107 12.39 7.54 2.26
CA ARG A 107 12.83 6.14 2.35
C ARG A 107 14.04 5.99 3.27
N GLY A 108 14.23 4.79 3.83
CA GLY A 108 15.40 4.45 4.66
C GLY A 108 15.42 5.04 6.08
N LYS A 109 14.37 5.75 6.50
CA LYS A 109 14.30 6.44 7.81
C LYS A 109 13.36 5.76 8.82
N SER A 110 13.05 4.47 8.63
CA SER A 110 12.05 3.72 9.41
C SER A 110 10.64 4.34 9.43
N ILE A 111 10.36 5.33 8.58
CA ILE A 111 9.07 6.01 8.45
C ILE A 111 8.01 5.01 8.00
N SER A 112 8.30 4.26 6.94
CA SER A 112 7.37 3.27 6.38
C SER A 112 7.00 2.19 7.37
N TYR A 113 7.96 1.73 8.17
CA TYR A 113 7.71 0.75 9.22
C TYR A 113 6.73 1.30 10.26
N ARG A 114 7.01 2.48 10.83
CA ARG A 114 6.14 3.11 11.84
C ARG A 114 4.75 3.41 11.30
N ALA A 115 4.66 3.85 10.05
CA ALA A 115 3.39 4.12 9.40
C ALA A 115 2.53 2.84 9.29
N MET A 116 3.12 1.74 8.83
CA MET A 116 2.38 0.48 8.70
C MET A 116 1.93 -0.09 10.04
N LEU A 117 2.74 0.01 11.11
CA LEU A 117 2.31 -0.46 12.44
C LEU A 117 1.03 0.25 12.91
N GLU A 118 0.97 1.56 12.71
CA GLU A 118 -0.18 2.37 13.12
C GLU A 118 -1.41 2.06 12.25
N ILE A 119 -1.23 1.89 10.93
CA ILE A 119 -2.30 1.46 10.02
C ILE A 119 -2.86 0.09 10.46
N PHE A 120 -2.00 -0.87 10.81
CA PHE A 120 -2.45 -2.17 11.30
C PHE A 120 -3.17 -2.06 12.65
N LYS A 121 -2.75 -1.16 13.54
CA LYS A 121 -3.46 -0.93 14.83
C LYS A 121 -4.85 -0.34 14.63
N ASN A 122 -5.09 0.40 13.56
CA ASN A 122 -6.40 1.00 13.27
C ASN A 122 -7.45 -0.04 12.82
N HIS A 123 -7.03 -1.23 12.40
CA HIS A 123 -7.96 -2.28 11.98
C HIS A 123 -7.57 -3.66 12.53
N HIS A 124 -8.50 -4.30 13.24
CA HIS A 124 -8.32 -5.63 13.81
C HIS A 124 -9.06 -6.68 12.99
N GLY A 125 -8.34 -7.70 12.54
CA GLY A 125 -8.89 -8.78 11.73
C GLY A 125 -7.82 -9.67 11.10
N LYS A 126 -8.24 -10.41 10.09
CA LYS A 126 -7.40 -11.21 9.19
C LYS A 126 -6.88 -10.34 8.06
N TRP A 127 -5.56 -10.22 7.99
CA TRP A 127 -4.88 -9.39 7.02
C TRP A 127 -4.28 -10.21 5.88
N MET A 128 -4.27 -9.61 4.69
CA MET A 128 -3.50 -10.08 3.55
C MET A 128 -2.79 -8.90 2.88
N LEU A 129 -1.58 -9.15 2.36
CA LEU A 129 -0.96 -8.28 1.37
C LEU A 129 -0.13 -9.08 0.38
N LEU A 130 0.02 -8.53 -0.83
CA LEU A 130 0.83 -9.13 -1.90
C LEU A 130 2.03 -8.23 -2.21
N THR A 131 3.14 -8.84 -2.58
CA THR A 131 4.24 -8.16 -3.26
C THR A 131 4.81 -9.05 -4.36
N HIS A 132 5.48 -8.50 -5.36
CA HIS A 132 6.07 -9.32 -6.42
C HIS A 132 7.18 -10.20 -5.82
N SER A 133 7.19 -11.50 -6.12
CA SER A 133 8.21 -12.41 -5.59
C SER A 133 9.51 -12.40 -6.40
N THR A 134 9.53 -11.72 -7.54
CA THR A 134 10.70 -11.62 -8.43
C THR A 134 11.95 -11.09 -7.72
N GLU A 135 13.12 -11.44 -8.26
CA GLU A 135 14.42 -11.04 -7.70
C GLU A 135 14.61 -9.52 -7.69
N ASN A 136 14.02 -8.80 -8.63
CA ASN A 136 14.12 -7.33 -8.68
C ASN A 136 13.39 -6.61 -7.53
N ASN A 137 12.59 -7.33 -6.72
CA ASN A 137 11.80 -6.76 -5.64
C ASN A 137 12.33 -7.12 -4.22
N VAL A 138 13.63 -7.36 -4.08
CA VAL A 138 14.27 -7.71 -2.78
C VAL A 138 13.89 -6.72 -1.68
N ARG A 139 13.89 -5.42 -2.00
CA ARG A 139 13.65 -4.35 -1.01
C ARG A 139 12.24 -4.44 -0.41
N ALA A 140 11.20 -4.64 -1.22
CA ALA A 140 9.84 -4.74 -0.70
C ALA A 140 9.63 -6.06 0.07
N LYS A 141 10.17 -7.18 -0.42
CA LYS A 141 10.12 -8.46 0.31
C LYS A 141 10.75 -8.34 1.70
N ALA A 142 11.97 -7.81 1.78
CA ALA A 142 12.67 -7.59 3.05
C ALA A 142 11.91 -6.63 3.97
N PHE A 143 11.32 -5.57 3.39
CA PHE A 143 10.48 -4.63 4.13
C PHE A 143 9.26 -5.32 4.76
N TRP A 144 8.53 -6.13 4.00
CA TRP A 144 7.31 -6.78 4.49
C TRP A 144 7.59 -7.88 5.52
N HIS A 145 8.61 -8.73 5.28
CA HIS A 145 9.06 -9.70 6.28
C HIS A 145 9.42 -9.04 7.61
N LYS A 146 10.20 -7.95 7.57
CA LYS A 146 10.57 -7.20 8.77
C LYS A 146 9.36 -6.56 9.44
N THR A 147 8.53 -5.87 8.66
CA THR A 147 7.41 -5.08 9.20
C THR A 147 6.35 -5.97 9.84
N ILE A 148 5.90 -6.99 9.12
CA ILE A 148 4.89 -7.93 9.61
C ILE A 148 5.48 -8.79 10.72
N GLY A 149 6.70 -9.33 10.54
CA GLY A 149 7.35 -10.16 11.55
C GLY A 149 7.53 -9.43 12.88
N GLN A 150 7.92 -8.15 12.87
CA GLN A 150 7.99 -7.37 14.10
C GLN A 150 6.61 -7.03 14.66
N TYR A 151 5.63 -6.68 13.82
CA TYR A 151 4.28 -6.35 14.28
C TYR A 151 3.57 -7.55 14.94
N THR A 152 3.75 -8.75 14.40
CA THR A 152 3.02 -9.95 14.81
C THR A 152 3.83 -10.86 15.72
N ASN A 153 5.04 -10.45 16.13
CA ASN A 153 6.01 -11.32 16.80
C ASN A 153 6.24 -12.64 16.04
N ASN A 154 6.50 -12.51 14.74
CA ASN A 154 6.67 -13.59 13.76
C ASN A 154 5.46 -14.52 13.58
N LYS A 155 4.26 -14.12 14.03
CA LYS A 155 3.01 -14.87 13.81
C LYS A 155 2.37 -14.44 12.49
N TYR A 156 3.00 -14.82 11.39
CA TYR A 156 2.48 -14.62 10.04
C TYR A 156 2.89 -15.78 9.14
N THR A 157 2.22 -15.94 8.01
CA THR A 157 2.58 -16.92 6.99
C THR A 157 2.90 -16.23 5.68
N THR A 158 3.71 -16.92 4.86
CA THR A 158 3.99 -16.50 3.49
C THR A 158 3.80 -17.64 2.51
N GLU A 159 3.32 -17.34 1.32
CA GLU A 159 3.10 -18.31 0.25
C GLU A 159 3.41 -17.67 -1.11
N GLU A 160 4.15 -18.36 -1.97
CA GLU A 160 4.33 -17.92 -3.36
C GLU A 160 3.16 -18.39 -4.23
N LYS A 161 2.58 -17.48 -5.01
CA LYS A 161 1.48 -17.78 -5.94
C LYS A 161 1.67 -17.07 -7.27
N ILE A 162 1.08 -17.65 -8.32
CA ILE A 162 0.84 -16.92 -9.57
C ILE A 162 -0.55 -16.28 -9.45
N ILE A 163 -0.60 -14.95 -9.50
CA ILE A 163 -1.83 -14.16 -9.46
C ILE A 163 -1.77 -13.22 -10.66
N ASP A 164 -2.79 -13.27 -11.51
CA ASP A 164 -2.87 -12.52 -12.78
C ASP A 164 -1.63 -12.71 -13.67
N GLY A 165 -1.17 -13.97 -13.77
CA GLY A 165 0.01 -14.34 -14.55
C GLY A 165 1.35 -13.90 -13.95
N MET A 166 1.36 -13.24 -12.80
CA MET A 166 2.57 -12.72 -12.15
C MET A 166 2.91 -13.49 -10.88
N PRO A 167 4.20 -13.77 -10.62
CA PRO A 167 4.63 -14.41 -9.38
C PRO A 167 4.59 -13.40 -8.21
N LYS A 168 3.80 -13.72 -7.20
CA LYS A 168 3.58 -12.91 -5.99
C LYS A 168 3.99 -13.70 -4.75
N LEU A 169 4.50 -12.97 -3.76
CA LEU A 169 4.65 -13.42 -2.39
C LEU A 169 3.47 -12.88 -1.58
N VAL A 170 2.64 -13.79 -1.07
CA VAL A 170 1.45 -13.50 -0.28
C VAL A 170 1.84 -13.53 1.19
N PHE A 171 1.52 -12.49 1.95
CA PHE A 171 1.63 -12.49 3.40
C PHE A 171 0.25 -12.54 4.03
N ARG A 172 0.11 -13.30 5.13
CA ARG A 172 -1.11 -13.36 5.93
C ARG A 172 -0.79 -13.29 7.41
N PHE A 173 -1.59 -12.55 8.18
CA PHE A 173 -1.49 -12.50 9.63
C PHE A 173 -2.84 -12.11 10.25
N GLU A 174 -2.94 -12.23 11.56
CA GLU A 174 -4.14 -11.85 12.32
C GLU A 174 -3.75 -10.96 13.50
N ASN A 175 -4.55 -9.92 13.77
CA ASN A 175 -4.36 -9.01 14.90
C ASN A 175 -5.67 -8.80 15.68
N LEU A 176 -6.25 -9.92 16.15
CA LEU A 176 -7.61 -9.99 16.71
C LEU A 176 -7.82 -9.36 18.10
N CYS A 177 -6.76 -8.90 18.78
CA CYS A 177 -6.85 -8.31 20.12
C CYS A 177 -6.18 -6.93 20.18
N LYS A 178 -6.77 -5.99 20.93
CA LYS A 178 -6.20 -4.66 21.20
C LYS A 178 -4.92 -4.66 22.04
N ASP A 179 -4.64 -5.74 22.79
CA ASP A 179 -3.65 -5.72 23.88
C ASP A 179 -2.38 -6.56 23.67
N SER A 180 -2.16 -7.19 22.53
CA SER A 180 -1.09 -8.22 22.41
C SER A 180 0.22 -7.81 21.76
N PHE A 181 0.45 -6.52 21.44
CA PHE A 181 1.71 -6.06 20.83
C PHE A 181 2.25 -4.79 21.50
N THR A 182 2.58 -4.93 22.78
CA THR A 182 3.48 -4.00 23.48
C THR A 182 4.64 -4.82 24.04
N VAL A 183 5.83 -4.62 23.47
CA VAL A 183 7.10 -4.84 24.16
C VAL A 183 7.76 -3.47 24.28
#